data_AF-A0A5B6ZYD2-F1
#
_entry.id   AF-A0A5B6ZYD2-F1
#
_cell.length_a   1.000
_cell.length_b   1.000
_cell.length_c   1.000
_cell.angle_alpha   90.00
_cell.angle_beta   90.00
_cell.angle_gamma   90.00
#
_symmetry.space_group_name_H-M   'P 1'
#
loop_
_entity.id
_entity.type
_entity.pdbx_description
1 polymer ?
#
loop_
_entity_poly.entity_id
_entity_poly.type
_entity_poly.pdbx_seq_one_letter_code
_entity_poly.pdbx_strand_id
1 'polypeptide(L)'
;TFAKGWSVPSLVKFLTPASSLEGYWDPYPIDMEFRPPCIVLSTIGISKPGKLEGQNAKQCSTHLHQLHVCLPSSRQKTRLLYRMSLDFAPMLKHVPFMQYLWRYFAEKVLNEDLRLVVGQQDRMINGANVWNWPVSYDKLGVRYRLWRDAVERGAKQLPFSKSI
;
A
#
# COMPACT_ATOMS: atom_id res chain seq x y z
N THR A 1 2.07 12.20 -4.10
CA THR A 1 1.47 11.76 -2.82
C THR A 1 0.22 10.95 -3.12
N PHE A 2 0.12 9.75 -2.54
CA PHE A 2 -0.93 8.73 -2.74
C PHE A 2 -2.34 9.12 -2.25
N ALA A 3 -2.57 10.38 -1.89
CA ALA A 3 -3.75 10.81 -1.15
C ALA A 3 -4.53 11.91 -1.90
N LYS A 4 -4.72 11.78 -3.21
CA LYS A 4 -5.41 12.82 -4.02
C LYS A 4 -6.92 12.64 -4.16
N GLY A 5 -7.54 11.79 -3.33
CA GLY A 5 -8.99 11.54 -3.30
C GLY A 5 -9.65 11.71 -1.93
N TRP A 6 -8.87 11.97 -0.87
CA TRP A 6 -9.36 12.10 0.51
C TRP A 6 -8.90 13.44 1.07
N SER A 7 -9.76 14.16 1.79
CA SER A 7 -9.37 15.35 2.54
C SER A 7 -8.38 14.94 3.61
N VAL A 8 -7.08 15.03 3.33
CA VAL A 8 -6.01 14.69 4.27
C VAL A 8 -6.05 15.72 5.40
N PRO A 9 -6.44 15.35 6.64
CA PRO A 9 -6.33 16.26 7.77
C PRO A 9 -4.84 16.48 8.07
N SER A 10 -4.47 17.67 8.53
CA SER A 10 -3.08 18.09 8.80
C SER A 10 -2.34 17.28 9.88
N LEU A 11 -2.97 16.26 10.46
CA LEU A 11 -2.56 15.59 11.70
C LEU A 11 -2.34 14.07 11.59
N VAL A 12 -2.19 13.52 10.38
CA VAL A 12 -1.92 12.07 10.23
C VAL A 12 -0.43 11.79 10.40
N LYS A 13 -0.09 10.94 11.38
CA LYS A 13 1.29 10.54 11.65
C LYS A 13 1.53 9.15 11.11
N PHE A 14 2.38 9.04 10.09
CA PHE A 14 2.88 7.75 9.65
C PHE A 14 3.95 7.26 10.62
N LEU A 15 3.64 6.19 11.36
CA LEU A 15 4.51 5.59 12.36
C LEU A 15 5.11 4.31 11.80
N THR A 16 6.43 4.20 11.87
CA THR A 16 7.20 3.10 11.29
C THR A 16 8.01 2.48 12.44
N PRO A 17 7.81 1.21 12.81
CA PRO A 17 8.66 0.56 13.80
C PRO A 17 10.13 0.61 13.35
N ALA A 18 11.06 0.79 14.29
CA ALA A 18 12.48 0.95 13.97
C ALA A 18 13.06 -0.25 13.18
N SER A 19 12.46 -1.43 13.34
CA SER A 19 12.98 -2.74 12.91
C SER A 19 12.22 -3.43 11.77
N SER A 20 11.40 -2.73 10.97
CA SER A 20 10.66 -3.34 9.86
C SER A 20 10.33 -2.39 8.70
N LEU A 21 9.96 -2.97 7.56
CA LEU A 21 9.34 -2.29 6.39
C LEU A 21 7.80 -2.21 6.56
N GLU A 22 7.33 -2.12 7.79
CA GLU A 22 5.93 -1.97 8.16
C GLU A 22 5.70 -0.52 8.60
N GLY A 23 4.49 -0.02 8.43
CA GLY A 23 4.07 1.21 9.06
C GLY A 23 2.57 1.37 9.03
N TYR A 24 2.07 2.10 10.02
CA TYR A 24 0.65 2.34 10.20
C TYR A 24 0.38 3.83 10.23
N TRP A 25 -0.84 4.20 9.88
CA TRP A 25 -1.28 5.57 9.80
C TRP A 25 -2.04 5.93 11.08
N ASP A 26 -1.48 6.64 12.04
CA ASP A 26 -2.24 7.10 13.21
C ASP A 26 -3.03 8.38 12.86
N PRO A 27 -4.37 8.46 13.07
CA PRO A 27 -5.27 7.52 13.78
C PRO A 27 -6.14 6.63 12.87
N TYR A 28 -5.75 6.41 11.62
CA TYR A 28 -6.49 5.57 10.68
C TYR A 28 -6.16 4.08 10.88
N PRO A 29 -7.14 3.17 10.88
CA PRO A 29 -6.90 1.74 11.05
C PRO A 29 -6.34 1.10 9.77
N ILE A 30 -5.26 1.65 9.22
CA ILE A 30 -4.58 1.18 8.00
C ILE A 30 -3.17 0.77 8.41
N ASP A 31 -2.91 -0.53 8.33
CA ASP A 31 -1.58 -1.12 8.47
C ASP A 31 -1.02 -1.45 7.09
N MET A 32 0.21 -1.03 6.80
CA MET A 32 0.86 -1.22 5.51
C MET A 32 2.25 -1.81 5.68
N GLU A 33 2.54 -2.88 4.95
CA GLU A 33 3.81 -3.59 5.00
C GLU A 33 4.36 -3.80 3.60
N PHE A 34 5.64 -3.47 3.38
CA PHE A 34 6.37 -3.93 2.20
C PHE A 34 7.02 -5.28 2.51
N ARG A 35 6.65 -6.31 1.75
CA ARG A 35 7.33 -7.60 1.77
C ARG A 35 8.17 -7.82 0.52
N PRO A 36 9.39 -8.37 0.67
CA PRO A 36 10.21 -8.71 -0.46
C PRO A 36 9.71 -10.00 -1.16
N PRO A 37 9.78 -10.10 -2.50
CA PRO A 37 10.12 -9.05 -3.45
C PRO A 37 8.87 -8.29 -3.97
N CYS A 38 8.88 -6.95 -3.87
CA CYS A 38 7.92 -6.03 -4.52
C CYS A 38 6.44 -6.26 -4.17
N ILE A 39 6.17 -6.73 -2.95
CA ILE A 39 4.83 -6.95 -2.43
C ILE A 39 4.50 -5.83 -1.44
N VAL A 40 3.28 -5.31 -1.53
CA VAL A 40 2.68 -4.43 -0.52
C VAL A 40 1.43 -5.12 0.02
N LEU A 41 1.42 -5.33 1.32
CA LEU A 41 0.27 -5.78 2.07
C LEU A 41 -0.33 -4.56 2.77
N SER A 42 -1.64 -4.36 2.62
CA SER A 42 -2.40 -3.34 3.33
C SER A 42 -3.58 -4.01 4.02
N THR A 43 -3.76 -3.73 5.30
CA THR A 43 -4.91 -4.20 6.08
C THR A 43 -5.64 -3.00 6.63
N ILE A 44 -6.90 -2.85 6.24
CA ILE A 44 -7.77 -1.74 6.63
C ILE A 44 -8.84 -2.30 7.58
N GLY A 45 -8.86 -1.83 8.82
CA GLY A 45 -9.91 -2.13 9.78
C GLY A 45 -11.21 -1.40 9.43
N ILE A 46 -12.30 -2.16 9.36
CA ILE A 46 -13.66 -1.68 9.12
C ILE A 46 -14.48 -1.96 10.40
N SER A 47 -15.26 -0.99 10.89
CA SER A 47 -16.16 -1.21 12.03
C SER A 47 -17.62 -1.35 11.59
N LYS A 48 -18.02 -0.60 10.56
CA LYS A 48 -19.31 -0.69 9.86
C LYS A 48 -19.08 -0.55 8.36
N PRO A 49 -19.93 -1.11 7.48
CA PRO A 49 -19.81 -0.93 6.03
C PRO A 49 -19.71 0.56 5.68
N GLY A 50 -18.55 1.01 5.19
CA GLY A 50 -18.30 2.41 4.84
C GLY A 50 -17.90 3.35 5.99
N LYS A 51 -17.68 2.88 7.22
CA LYS A 51 -17.12 3.69 8.32
C LYS A 51 -15.86 3.05 8.92
N LEU A 52 -14.81 3.87 9.06
CA LEU A 52 -13.58 3.54 9.76
C LEU A 52 -13.77 3.90 11.25
N GLU A 53 -13.67 2.94 12.17
CA GLU A 53 -13.53 3.23 13.61
C GLU A 53 -12.42 2.35 14.22
N GLY A 54 -11.63 2.95 15.11
CA GLY A 54 -10.51 2.32 15.80
C GLY A 54 -9.25 3.17 15.67
N GLN A 55 -8.44 3.21 16.74
CA GLN A 55 -7.12 3.88 16.69
C GLN A 55 -6.07 3.03 15.95
N ASN A 56 -6.30 1.71 15.84
CA ASN A 56 -5.39 0.77 15.19
C ASN A 56 -6.15 -0.35 14.46
N ALA A 57 -5.63 -0.81 13.32
CA ALA A 57 -6.23 -1.88 12.51
C ALA A 57 -6.49 -3.17 13.31
N LYS A 58 -5.58 -3.55 14.23
CA LYS A 58 -5.68 -4.75 15.07
C LYS A 58 -6.85 -4.74 16.06
N GLN A 59 -7.43 -3.58 16.33
CA GLN A 59 -8.57 -3.43 17.24
C GLN A 59 -9.91 -3.59 16.53
N CYS A 60 -9.92 -3.61 15.20
CA CYS A 60 -11.13 -3.81 14.41
C CYS A 60 -11.47 -5.30 14.33
N SER A 61 -12.77 -5.63 14.33
CA SER A 61 -13.24 -7.02 14.19
C SER A 61 -13.38 -7.47 12.74
N THR A 62 -13.42 -6.51 11.80
CA THR A 62 -13.54 -6.77 10.37
C THR A 62 -12.49 -6.00 9.61
N HIS A 63 -11.95 -6.60 8.55
CA HIS A 63 -10.83 -6.10 7.79
C HIS A 63 -11.03 -6.27 6.28
N LEU A 64 -10.57 -5.26 5.56
CA LEU A 64 -10.27 -5.33 4.14
C LEU A 64 -8.77 -5.55 3.98
N HIS A 65 -8.40 -6.71 3.44
CA HIS A 65 -7.04 -7.02 3.07
C HIS A 65 -6.81 -6.67 1.59
N GLN A 66 -5.77 -5.91 1.32
CA GLN A 66 -5.32 -5.53 0.00
C GLN A 66 -3.90 -6.07 -0.20
N LEU A 67 -3.68 -6.74 -1.33
CA LEU A 67 -2.38 -7.27 -1.74
C LEU A 67 -2.04 -6.69 -3.11
N HIS A 68 -0.96 -5.93 -3.18
CA HIS A 68 -0.43 -5.36 -4.42
C HIS A 68 0.94 -5.99 -4.68
N VAL A 69 1.12 -6.59 -5.85
CA VAL A 69 2.42 -7.15 -6.26
C VAL A 69 2.84 -6.49 -7.57
N CYS A 70 3.99 -5.81 -7.54
CA CYS A 70 4.54 -5.13 -8.71
C CYS A 70 5.69 -5.97 -9.28
N LEU A 71 5.41 -6.73 -10.33
CA LEU A 71 6.41 -7.57 -10.99
C LEU A 71 7.03 -6.81 -12.18
N PRO A 72 8.36 -6.81 -12.34
CA PRO A 72 8.97 -6.28 -13.56
C PRO A 72 8.62 -7.18 -14.74
N SER A 73 8.21 -6.58 -15.88
CA SER A 73 7.96 -7.33 -17.11
C SER A 73 8.97 -7.01 -18.20
N SER A 74 9.35 -5.74 -18.35
CA SER A 74 10.41 -5.28 -19.23
C SER A 74 10.89 -3.90 -18.77
N ARG A 75 11.87 -3.31 -19.45
CA ARG A 75 12.24 -1.90 -19.21
C ARG A 75 10.98 -1.02 -19.30
N GLN A 76 10.77 -0.18 -18.29
CA GLN A 76 9.61 0.72 -18.15
C GLN A 76 8.23 0.05 -18.13
N LYS A 77 8.15 -1.28 -17.96
CA LYS A 77 6.88 -2.00 -17.85
C LYS A 77 6.85 -2.87 -16.60
N THR A 78 5.76 -2.75 -15.84
CA THR A 78 5.46 -3.60 -14.69
C THR A 78 4.12 -4.28 -14.87
N ARG A 79 3.98 -5.49 -14.35
CA ARG A 79 2.69 -6.14 -14.14
C ARG A 79 2.27 -5.89 -12.71
N LEU A 80 1.10 -5.29 -12.54
CA LEU A 80 0.49 -5.08 -11.24
C LEU A 80 -0.53 -6.20 -10.99
N LEU A 81 -0.26 -7.05 -10.01
CA LEU A 81 -1.26 -7.96 -9.46
C LEU A 81 -1.94 -7.27 -8.29
N TYR A 82 -3.26 -7.14 -8.37
CA TYR A 82 -4.08 -6.51 -7.36
C TYR A 82 -5.11 -7.52 -6.84
N ARG A 83 -5.16 -7.70 -5.52
CA ARG A 83 -6.14 -8.55 -4.85
C ARG A 83 -6.74 -7.81 -3.67
N MET A 84 -8.06 -7.80 -3.60
CA MET A 84 -8.82 -7.42 -2.41
C MET A 84 -9.54 -8.64 -1.84
N SER A 85 -9.55 -8.76 -0.53
CA SER A 85 -10.34 -9.75 0.18
C SER A 85 -10.88 -9.18 1.48
N LEU A 86 -12.13 -9.49 1.78
CA LEU A 86 -12.79 -9.16 3.03
C LEU A 86 -12.81 -10.40 3.91
N ASP A 87 -12.51 -10.24 5.19
CA ASP A 87 -12.64 -11.30 6.18
C ASP A 87 -14.07 -11.40 6.75
N PHE A 88 -14.89 -10.38 6.53
CA PHE A 88 -16.27 -10.33 6.98
C PHE A 88 -17.26 -10.67 5.89
N ALA A 89 -18.37 -11.26 6.32
CA ALA A 89 -19.52 -11.62 5.50
C ALA A 89 -19.21 -12.61 4.35
N PRO A 90 -18.70 -13.83 4.66
CA PRO A 90 -18.46 -14.88 3.66
C PRO A 90 -19.73 -15.29 2.89
N MET A 91 -20.92 -15.05 3.47
CA MET A 91 -22.22 -15.32 2.86
C MET A 91 -22.44 -14.51 1.56
N LEU A 92 -21.85 -13.31 1.43
CA LEU A 92 -21.95 -12.49 0.22
C LEU A 92 -21.38 -13.18 -1.03
N LYS A 93 -20.53 -14.19 -0.88
CA LYS A 93 -20.02 -15.00 -2.01
C LYS A 93 -21.10 -15.86 -2.66
N HIS A 94 -22.17 -16.18 -1.92
CA HIS A 94 -23.25 -17.05 -2.39
C HIS A 94 -24.42 -16.25 -3.00
N VAL A 95 -24.41 -14.93 -2.88
CA VAL A 95 -25.43 -14.07 -3.48
C VAL A 95 -25.16 -13.99 -4.98
N PRO A 96 -26.15 -14.31 -5.84
CA PRO A 96 -25.95 -14.29 -7.28
C PRO A 96 -25.59 -12.88 -7.77
N PHE A 97 -24.76 -12.81 -8.80
CA PHE A 97 -24.26 -11.57 -9.44
C PHE A 97 -23.34 -10.68 -8.58
N MET A 98 -23.09 -11.00 -7.32
CA MET A 98 -22.16 -10.23 -6.48
C MET A 98 -20.76 -10.13 -7.05
N GLN A 99 -20.31 -11.13 -7.82
CA GLN A 99 -19.02 -11.10 -8.52
C GLN A 99 -18.87 -9.89 -9.44
N TYR A 100 -19.95 -9.44 -10.09
CA TYR A 100 -19.91 -8.28 -10.98
C TYR A 100 -19.76 -6.98 -10.19
N LEU A 101 -20.48 -6.87 -9.08
CA LEU A 101 -20.39 -5.72 -8.18
C LEU A 101 -19.00 -5.62 -7.55
N TRP A 102 -18.45 -6.75 -7.07
CA TRP A 102 -17.10 -6.80 -6.53
C TRP A 102 -16.04 -6.46 -7.56
N ARG A 103 -16.17 -6.99 -8.79
CA ARG A 103 -15.27 -6.63 -9.89
C ARG A 103 -15.35 -5.15 -10.23
N TYR A 104 -16.55 -4.57 -10.28
CA TYR A 104 -16.72 -3.14 -10.52
C TYR A 104 -16.03 -2.28 -9.45
N PHE A 105 -16.24 -2.57 -8.17
CA PHE A 105 -15.55 -1.86 -7.09
C PHE A 105 -14.03 -2.03 -7.17
N ALA A 106 -13.56 -3.25 -7.47
CA ALA A 106 -12.14 -3.51 -7.63
C ALA A 106 -11.53 -2.73 -8.79
N GLU A 107 -12.19 -2.68 -9.94
CA GLU A 107 -11.76 -1.88 -11.09
C GLU A 107 -11.74 -0.39 -10.78
N LYS A 108 -12.73 0.13 -10.03
CA LYS A 108 -12.75 1.54 -9.64
C LYS A 108 -11.56 1.94 -8.79
N VAL A 109 -11.29 1.19 -7.72
CA VAL A 109 -10.16 1.44 -6.82
C VAL A 109 -8.83 1.26 -7.56
N LEU A 110 -8.70 0.18 -8.33
CA LEU A 110 -7.48 -0.09 -9.10
C LEU A 110 -7.18 1.01 -10.12
N ASN A 111 -8.20 1.53 -10.82
CA ASN A 111 -8.01 2.59 -11.81
C ASN A 111 -7.60 3.93 -11.17
N GLU A 112 -8.06 4.22 -9.96
CA GLU A 112 -7.63 5.41 -9.23
C GLU A 112 -6.14 5.34 -8.88
N ASP A 113 -5.70 4.21 -8.32
CA ASP A 113 -4.29 3.97 -8.02
C ASP A 113 -3.43 3.93 -9.28
N LEU A 114 -3.90 3.28 -10.35
CA LEU A 114 -3.18 3.18 -11.62
C LEU A 114 -2.94 4.55 -12.24
N ARG A 115 -3.91 5.46 -12.16
CA ARG A 115 -3.76 6.83 -12.66
C ARG A 115 -2.60 7.55 -11.96
N LEU A 116 -2.44 7.35 -10.66
CA LEU A 116 -1.34 7.94 -9.89
C LEU A 116 0.02 7.34 -10.30
N VAL A 117 0.08 6.02 -10.46
CA VAL A 117 1.31 5.31 -10.87
C VAL A 117 1.73 5.71 -12.29
N VAL A 118 0.79 5.77 -13.23
CA VAL A 118 1.06 6.21 -14.61
C VAL A 118 1.57 7.65 -14.63
N GLY A 119 0.96 8.55 -13.84
CA GLY A 119 1.43 9.92 -13.71
C GLY A 119 2.84 10.03 -13.11
N GLN A 120 3.22 9.14 -12.20
CA GLN A 120 4.60 9.07 -11.69
C GLN A 120 5.57 8.56 -12.76
N GLN A 121 5.18 7.52 -13.50
CA GLN A 121 5.99 6.97 -14.59
C GLN A 121 6.27 8.02 -15.67
N ASP A 122 5.26 8.78 -16.07
CA ASP A 122 5.41 9.85 -17.06
C ASP A 122 6.40 10.92 -16.59
N ARG A 123 6.27 11.38 -15.33
CA ARG A 123 7.24 12.31 -14.73
C ARG A 123 8.66 11.75 -14.71
N MET A 124 8.83 10.47 -14.40
CA MET A 124 10.14 9.80 -14.40
C MET A 124 10.75 9.73 -15.79
N ILE A 125 9.94 9.45 -16.82
CA ILE A 125 10.39 9.47 -18.23
C ILE A 125 10.83 10.88 -18.63
N ASN A 126 10.12 11.91 -18.16
CA ASN A 126 10.44 13.32 -18.39
C ASN A 126 11.59 13.86 -17.51
N GLY A 127 12.34 13.00 -16.83
CA GLY A 127 13.54 13.38 -16.07
C GLY A 127 13.28 13.96 -14.68
N ALA A 128 12.07 13.82 -14.13
CA ALA A 128 11.78 14.27 -12.77
C ALA A 128 12.61 13.51 -11.73
N ASN A 129 13.19 14.23 -10.77
CA ASN A 129 13.95 13.62 -9.67
C ASN A 129 13.00 12.89 -8.70
N VAL A 130 13.13 11.58 -8.63
CA VAL A 130 12.32 10.65 -7.80
C VAL A 130 12.58 10.82 -6.29
N TRP A 131 13.67 11.49 -5.92
CA TRP A 131 14.11 11.74 -4.54
C TRP A 131 13.78 13.14 -4.03
N ASN A 132 13.21 14.01 -4.86
CA ASN A 132 12.98 15.39 -4.46
C ASN A 132 11.76 15.50 -3.53
N TRP A 133 11.97 16.10 -2.36
CA TRP A 133 10.95 16.47 -1.36
C TRP A 133 10.06 15.32 -0.84
N PRO A 134 10.62 14.30 -0.17
CA PRO A 134 9.81 13.29 0.50
C PRO A 134 8.97 13.95 1.59
N VAL A 135 7.66 13.70 1.56
CA VAL A 135 6.74 14.13 2.62
C VAL A 135 6.82 13.10 3.75
N SER A 136 6.38 13.44 4.96
CA SER A 136 6.34 12.55 6.12
C SER A 136 5.68 11.19 5.85
N TYR A 137 4.77 11.13 4.87
CA TYR A 137 4.08 9.91 4.40
C TYR A 137 4.93 9.01 3.50
N ASP A 138 5.97 9.54 2.87
CA ASP A 138 6.85 8.79 1.98
C ASP A 138 7.92 7.99 2.75
N LYS A 139 7.96 8.09 4.09
CA LYS A 139 8.95 7.42 4.96
C LYS A 139 9.08 5.93 4.66
N LEU A 140 7.97 5.22 4.50
CA LEU A 140 8.00 3.78 4.20
C LEU A 140 8.54 3.50 2.78
N GLY A 141 8.13 4.29 1.80
CA GLY A 141 8.63 4.20 0.44
C GLY A 141 10.14 4.50 0.34
N VAL A 142 10.62 5.49 1.09
CA VAL A 142 12.06 5.82 1.19
C VAL A 142 12.83 4.67 1.83
N ARG A 143 12.34 4.10 2.94
CA ARG A 143 12.96 2.92 3.58
C ARG A 143 13.04 1.72 2.64
N TYR A 144 11.95 1.43 1.92
CA TYR A 144 11.92 0.36 0.94
C TYR A 144 12.94 0.58 -0.19
N ARG A 145 13.05 1.80 -0.73
CA ARG A 145 14.04 2.13 -1.77
C ARG A 145 15.47 1.96 -1.28
N LEU A 146 15.79 2.45 -0.08
CA LEU A 146 17.12 2.29 0.52
C LEU A 146 17.47 0.80 0.73
N TRP A 147 16.50 0.02 1.20
CA TRP A 147 16.65 -1.43 1.34
C TRP A 147 16.86 -2.11 -0.02
N ARG A 148 16.06 -1.78 -1.04
CA ARG A 148 16.18 -2.35 -2.38
C ARG A 148 17.53 -2.06 -3.01
N ASP A 149 18.00 -0.82 -2.91
CA ASP A 149 19.31 -0.38 -3.41
C ASP A 149 20.48 -1.08 -2.70
N ALA A 150 20.35 -1.38 -1.40
CA ALA A 150 21.32 -2.21 -0.69
C ALA A 150 21.33 -3.67 -1.18
N VAL A 151 20.15 -4.24 -1.45
CA VAL A 151 20.03 -5.60 -2.01
C VAL A 151 20.64 -5.67 -3.41
N GLU A 152 20.35 -4.71 -4.29
CA GLU A 152 20.88 -4.67 -5.66
C GLU A 152 22.41 -4.52 -5.69
N ARG A 153 22.99 -3.79 -4.73
CA ARG A 153 24.45 -3.67 -4.58
C ARG A 153 25.10 -4.88 -3.89
N GLY A 154 24.32 -5.87 -3.45
CA GLY A 154 24.84 -7.04 -2.74
C GLY A 154 25.45 -6.70 -1.37
N ALA A 155 24.91 -5.71 -0.66
CA ALA A 155 25.44 -5.29 0.63
C ALA A 155 25.39 -6.44 1.65
N LYS A 156 26.51 -6.65 2.36
CA LYS A 156 26.64 -7.71 3.39
C LYS A 156 25.66 -7.53 4.56
N GLN A 157 25.31 -6.27 4.87
CA GLN A 157 24.34 -5.93 5.90
C GLN A 157 23.25 -5.08 5.27
N LEU A 158 22.01 -5.60 5.27
CA LEU A 158 20.87 -4.89 4.75
C LEU A 158 20.37 -3.85 5.77
N PRO A 159 20.01 -2.63 5.34
CA PRO A 159 19.45 -1.63 6.22
C PRO A 159 18.10 -2.13 6.76
N PHE A 160 17.80 -1.81 8.01
CA PHE A 160 16.58 -2.23 8.72
C PHE A 160 16.42 -3.75 8.89
N SER A 161 17.47 -4.54 8.62
CA SER A 161 17.52 -5.93 9.10
C SER A 161 17.74 -5.91 10.61
N LYS A 162 17.01 -6.75 11.34
CA LYS A 162 17.29 -6.95 12.77
C LYS A 162 18.72 -7.48 12.87
N SER A 163 19.58 -6.80 13.63
CA SER A 163 20.70 -7.51 14.26
C SER A 163 20.06 -8.61 15.11
N ILE A 164 20.30 -9.86 14.73
CA ILE A 164 19.97 -11.02 15.56
C ILE A 164 20.68 -10.85 16.89
#